data_AF-A0A3A5VNW6-F1
#
_entry.id   AF-A0A3A5VNW6-F1
#
_cell.length_a   1.000
_cell.length_b   1.000
_cell.length_c   1.000
_cell.angle_alpha   90.00
_cell.angle_beta   90.00
_cell.angle_gamma   90.00
#
_symmetry.space_group_name_H-M   'P 1'
#
loop_
_entity.id
_entity.type
_entity.pdbx_description
1 polymer ?
#
loop_
_entity_poly.entity_id
_entity_poly.type
_entity_poly.pdbx_seq_one_letter_code
_entity_poly.pdbx_strand_id
1 'polypeptide(L)'
;KTKIKESFKAPSRFSERERSEFESAEEADRVSNVDQSETHLRADLFENILADWFEEQGVRLRRQPELVKEQSVDHGRPKVTPDILFLDHVTINGEPVAWIDAKHFYGADVEFQRKKMKKQMMRYIDEWGSGAIVFRHSFSENLFLPGVLMLDASPLDLSGLDAQS
;
A
#
# COMPACT_ATOMS: atom_id res chain seq x y z
N LYS A 1 -17.50 2.45 22.96
CA LYS A 1 -16.72 2.59 21.71
C LYS A 1 -15.66 1.49 21.68
N THR A 2 -16.05 0.23 21.45
CA THR A 2 -15.14 -0.93 21.48
C THR A 2 -15.72 -2.06 20.61
N LYS A 3 -15.88 -1.83 19.31
CA LYS A 3 -16.28 -2.88 18.33
C LYS A 3 -15.32 -3.00 17.14
N ILE A 4 -14.38 -2.07 17.01
CA ILE A 4 -13.46 -1.96 15.86
C ILE A 4 -12.26 -2.93 15.99
N LYS A 5 -11.88 -3.31 17.22
CA LYS A 5 -10.78 -4.25 17.46
C LYS A 5 -11.17 -5.74 17.35
N GLU A 6 -12.46 -6.08 17.37
CA GLU A 6 -12.90 -7.48 17.25
C GLU A 6 -13.00 -7.95 15.79
N SER A 7 -13.15 -7.03 14.83
CA SER A 7 -13.23 -7.39 13.40
C SER A 7 -11.91 -7.82 12.79
N PHE A 8 -10.77 -7.55 13.45
CA PHE A 8 -9.45 -8.07 13.10
C PHE A 8 -9.18 -9.49 13.67
N LYS A 9 -10.14 -10.08 14.41
CA LYS A 9 -9.98 -11.37 15.11
C LYS A 9 -11.04 -12.42 14.73
N ALA A 10 -11.63 -12.34 13.54
CA ALA A 10 -12.55 -13.36 13.05
C ALA A 10 -12.08 -13.97 11.71
N PRO A 11 -11.14 -14.93 11.75
CA PRO A 11 -10.72 -15.72 10.57
C PRO A 11 -11.86 -16.50 9.90
N SER A 12 -13.05 -16.53 10.50
CA SER A 12 -14.24 -17.25 10.02
C SER A 12 -14.94 -16.63 8.81
N ARG A 13 -14.44 -15.51 8.27
CA ARG A 13 -14.98 -14.85 7.06
C ARG A 13 -14.14 -15.07 5.79
N PHE A 14 -12.97 -15.69 5.91
CA PHE A 14 -12.12 -16.01 4.77
C PHE A 14 -12.49 -17.38 4.19
N SER A 15 -12.32 -17.56 2.88
CA SER A 15 -12.24 -18.90 2.30
C SER A 15 -11.03 -19.64 2.89
N GLU A 16 -11.02 -20.99 2.90
CA GLU A 16 -9.88 -21.76 3.46
C GLU A 16 -8.52 -21.34 2.86
N ARG A 17 -8.52 -21.02 1.56
CA ARG A 17 -7.34 -20.54 0.85
C ARG A 17 -6.90 -19.14 1.30
N GLU A 18 -7.80 -18.16 1.27
CA GLU A 18 -7.50 -16.78 1.73
C GLU A 18 -7.11 -16.75 3.20
N ARG A 19 -7.68 -17.66 4.00
CA ARG A 19 -7.33 -17.78 5.41
C ARG A 19 -5.90 -18.27 5.57
N SER A 20 -5.48 -19.26 4.79
CA SER A 20 -4.09 -19.74 4.82
C SER A 20 -3.12 -18.65 4.38
N GLU A 21 -3.42 -17.93 3.30
CA GLU A 21 -2.58 -16.83 2.82
C GLU A 21 -2.48 -15.69 3.85
N PHE A 22 -3.61 -15.31 4.45
CA PHE A 22 -3.66 -14.31 5.51
C PHE A 22 -2.95 -14.77 6.79
N GLU A 23 -3.15 -16.01 7.23
CA GLU A 23 -2.49 -16.56 8.42
C GLU A 23 -0.98 -16.69 8.21
N SER A 24 -0.50 -17.08 7.02
CA SER A 24 0.92 -17.10 6.70
C SER A 24 1.54 -15.70 6.69
N ALA A 25 0.85 -14.71 6.13
CA ALA A 25 1.30 -13.32 6.16
C ALA A 25 1.33 -12.76 7.59
N GLU A 26 0.28 -13.00 8.37
CA GLU A 26 0.19 -12.60 9.77
C GLU A 26 1.17 -13.34 10.67
N GLU A 27 1.51 -14.61 10.40
CA GLU A 27 2.50 -15.36 11.16
C GLU A 27 3.91 -14.82 10.90
N ALA A 28 4.25 -14.53 9.64
CA ALA A 28 5.50 -13.86 9.27
C ALA A 28 5.64 -12.51 9.99
N ASP A 29 4.56 -11.72 10.05
CA ASP A 29 4.56 -10.45 10.77
C ASP A 29 4.54 -10.63 12.31
N ARG A 30 3.84 -11.63 12.86
CA ARG A 30 3.75 -11.88 14.31
C ARG A 30 5.05 -12.36 14.92
N VAL A 31 5.84 -13.15 14.19
CA VAL A 31 7.20 -13.52 14.62
C VAL A 31 8.09 -12.28 14.70
N SER A 32 7.68 -11.17 14.06
CA SER A 32 8.51 -9.99 13.88
C SER A 32 8.19 -8.75 14.71
N ASN A 33 7.09 -8.61 15.49
CA ASN A 33 7.03 -7.66 16.64
C ASN A 33 5.73 -7.51 17.47
N VAL A 34 5.87 -6.94 18.70
CA VAL A 34 4.78 -6.41 19.56
C VAL A 34 4.86 -4.87 19.74
N ASP A 35 5.69 -4.13 18.98
CA ASP A 35 5.78 -2.65 19.05
C ASP A 35 5.12 -1.92 17.85
N GLN A 36 4.20 -0.99 18.14
CA GLN A 36 3.51 -0.15 17.13
C GLN A 36 4.44 0.87 16.46
N SER A 37 5.46 1.34 17.17
CA SER A 37 6.44 2.29 16.62
C SER A 37 7.27 1.64 15.52
N GLU A 38 7.60 0.36 15.69
CA GLU A 38 8.31 -0.44 14.72
C GLU A 38 7.46 -0.76 13.49
N THR A 39 6.15 -0.97 13.67
CA THR A 39 5.23 -1.16 12.53
C THR A 39 5.20 0.06 11.62
N HIS A 40 5.20 1.28 12.19
CA HIS A 40 5.27 2.51 11.41
C HIS A 40 6.61 2.67 10.70
N LEU A 41 7.72 2.42 11.41
CA LEU A 41 9.06 2.50 10.81
C LEU A 41 9.20 1.56 9.60
N ARG A 42 8.66 0.33 9.70
CA ARG A 42 8.73 -0.65 8.62
C ARG A 42 7.82 -0.30 7.44
N ALA A 43 6.66 0.32 7.69
CA ALA A 43 5.82 0.86 6.63
C ALA A 43 6.54 1.99 5.87
N ASP A 44 7.12 2.95 6.59
CA ASP A 44 7.90 4.05 5.99
C ASP A 44 9.10 3.51 5.21
N LEU A 45 9.79 2.48 5.72
CA LEU A 45 10.89 1.84 5.02
C LEU A 45 10.43 1.13 3.74
N PHE A 46 9.27 0.46 3.77
CA PHE A 46 8.69 -0.18 2.59
C PHE A 46 8.33 0.84 1.50
N GLU A 47 7.74 1.98 1.88
CA GLU A 47 7.45 3.09 0.96
C GLU A 47 8.73 3.63 0.31
N ASN A 48 9.82 3.78 1.08
CA ASN A 48 11.10 4.24 0.56
C ASN A 48 11.75 3.24 -0.39
N ILE A 49 11.80 1.95 -0.04
CA ILE A 49 12.33 0.88 -0.92
C ILE A 49 11.58 0.88 -2.25
N LEU A 50 10.25 1.03 -2.21
CA LEU A 50 9.44 1.08 -3.41
C LEU A 50 9.74 2.31 -4.28
N ALA A 51 9.87 3.49 -3.67
CA ALA A 51 10.23 4.71 -4.38
C ALA A 51 11.64 4.61 -4.99
N ASP A 52 12.61 4.12 -4.22
CA ASP A 52 14.00 3.92 -4.66
C ASP A 52 14.06 3.01 -5.89
N TRP A 53 13.32 1.89 -5.90
CA TRP A 53 13.27 0.96 -7.03
C TRP A 53 12.82 1.61 -8.35
N PHE A 54 11.83 2.52 -8.30
CA PHE A 54 11.41 3.26 -9.50
C PHE A 54 12.43 4.32 -9.91
N GLU A 55 13.01 5.04 -8.96
CA GLU A 55 14.05 6.05 -9.24
C GLU A 55 15.31 5.40 -9.85
N GLU A 56 15.70 4.21 -9.40
CA GLU A 56 16.81 3.42 -9.95
C GLU A 56 16.58 3.02 -11.41
N GLN A 57 15.31 2.88 -11.83
CA GLN A 57 14.94 2.66 -13.23
C GLN A 57 14.89 3.96 -14.04
N GLY A 58 15.22 5.10 -13.44
CA GLY A 58 15.25 6.41 -14.08
C GLY A 58 13.89 7.09 -14.17
N VAL A 59 12.88 6.60 -13.43
CA VAL A 59 11.55 7.21 -13.40
C VAL A 59 11.57 8.43 -12.48
N ARG A 60 11.10 9.58 -12.98
CA ARG A 60 10.92 10.78 -12.15
C ARG A 60 9.62 10.68 -11.37
N LEU A 61 9.71 10.89 -10.07
CA LEU A 61 8.56 10.83 -9.17
C LEU A 61 8.61 11.92 -8.08
N ARG A 62 7.51 12.04 -7.37
CA ARG A 62 7.36 12.79 -6.11
C ARG A 62 6.97 11.81 -5.01
N ARG A 63 7.66 11.87 -3.88
CA ARG A 63 7.31 11.12 -2.68
C ARG A 63 6.29 11.89 -1.83
N GLN A 64 5.53 11.23 -0.97
CA GLN A 64 4.54 11.86 -0.11
C GLN A 64 5.05 13.10 0.65
N PRO A 65 6.25 13.11 1.30
CA PRO A 65 6.72 14.28 2.02
C PRO A 65 6.89 15.53 1.14
N GLU A 66 7.26 15.32 -0.13
CA GLU A 66 7.39 16.40 -1.11
C GLU A 66 6.00 16.94 -1.49
N LEU A 67 5.04 16.05 -1.78
CA LEU A 67 3.65 16.45 -2.08
C LEU A 67 2.99 17.20 -0.92
N VAL A 68 3.21 16.74 0.31
CA VAL A 68 2.74 17.41 1.54
C VAL A 68 3.29 18.83 1.59
N LYS A 69 4.60 19.01 1.34
CA LYS A 69 5.26 20.31 1.38
C LYS A 69 4.73 21.24 0.27
N GLU A 70 4.70 20.77 -0.96
CA GLU A 70 4.23 21.53 -2.13
C GLU A 70 2.78 21.98 -1.96
N GLN A 71 1.87 21.06 -1.63
CA GLN A 71 0.44 21.39 -1.44
C GLN A 71 0.19 22.24 -0.21
N SER A 72 0.99 22.12 0.85
CA SER A 72 0.87 22.99 2.02
C SER A 72 1.24 24.43 1.68
N VAL A 73 2.22 24.63 0.78
CA VAL A 73 2.58 25.97 0.28
C VAL A 73 1.47 26.52 -0.62
N ASP A 74 0.96 25.71 -1.55
CA ASP A 74 0.02 26.17 -2.58
C ASP A 74 -1.43 26.29 -2.08
N HIS A 75 -1.83 25.45 -1.13
CA HIS A 75 -3.23 25.32 -0.67
C HIS A 75 -3.41 25.51 0.84
N GLY A 76 -2.32 25.78 1.57
CA GLY A 76 -2.33 25.91 3.04
C GLY A 76 -2.51 24.59 3.79
N ARG A 77 -2.66 23.46 3.09
CA ARG A 77 -2.76 22.11 3.67
C ARG A 77 -2.53 21.03 2.60
N PRO A 78 -2.11 19.81 2.99
CA PRO A 78 -2.15 18.66 2.11
C PRO A 78 -3.59 18.34 1.71
N LYS A 79 -3.82 18.09 0.42
CA LYS A 79 -5.12 17.76 -0.15
C LYS A 79 -5.20 16.27 -0.45
N VAL A 80 -4.27 15.78 -1.26
CA VAL A 80 -4.21 14.40 -1.73
C VAL A 80 -2.74 14.02 -1.89
N THR A 81 -2.28 12.96 -1.23
CA THR A 81 -0.86 12.62 -1.18
C THR A 81 -0.70 11.10 -1.22
N PRO A 82 -0.65 10.47 -2.41
CA PRO A 82 -0.19 9.10 -2.53
C PRO A 82 1.28 9.01 -2.08
N ASP A 83 1.74 7.80 -1.79
CA ASP A 83 3.11 7.56 -1.33
C ASP A 83 4.11 7.90 -2.45
N ILE A 84 3.75 7.59 -3.69
CA ILE A 84 4.47 7.94 -4.92
C ILE A 84 3.51 8.55 -5.94
N LEU A 85 3.91 9.67 -6.54
CA LEU A 85 3.27 10.26 -7.72
C LEU A 85 4.30 10.32 -8.86
N PHE A 86 4.01 9.68 -9.99
CA PHE A 86 4.88 9.70 -11.15
C PHE A 86 4.76 11.02 -11.91
N LEU A 87 5.92 11.55 -12.32
CA LEU A 87 6.01 12.73 -13.20
C LEU A 87 6.17 12.34 -14.67
N ASP A 88 6.56 11.08 -14.91
CA ASP A 88 6.66 10.47 -16.23
C ASP A 88 5.45 9.59 -16.52
N HIS A 89 5.24 9.27 -17.80
CA HIS A 89 4.24 8.28 -18.20
C HIS A 89 4.75 6.88 -17.88
N VAL A 90 4.17 6.25 -16.86
CA VAL A 90 4.51 4.89 -16.43
C VAL A 90 3.39 3.94 -16.81
N THR A 91 3.76 2.79 -17.37
CA THR A 91 2.83 1.68 -17.64
C THR A 91 3.28 0.43 -16.91
N ILE A 92 2.39 -0.19 -16.15
CA ILE A 92 2.65 -1.46 -15.45
C ILE A 92 1.60 -2.46 -15.93
N ASN A 93 2.03 -3.65 -16.35
CA ASN A 93 1.16 -4.68 -16.94
C ASN A 93 0.29 -4.18 -18.12
N GLY A 94 0.79 -3.20 -18.87
CA GLY A 94 0.07 -2.59 -20.00
C GLY A 94 -0.94 -1.51 -19.61
N GLU A 95 -1.14 -1.25 -18.32
CA GLU A 95 -2.05 -0.22 -17.80
C GLU A 95 -1.27 1.04 -17.39
N PRO A 96 -1.76 2.26 -17.68
CA PRO A 96 -1.14 3.49 -17.22
C PRO A 96 -1.28 3.64 -15.70
N VAL A 97 -0.19 4.01 -15.03
CA VAL A 97 -0.12 4.20 -13.58
C VAL A 97 0.45 5.58 -13.30
N ALA A 98 -0.36 6.49 -12.74
CA ALA A 98 0.07 7.85 -12.38
C ALA A 98 0.56 7.95 -10.93
N TRP A 99 0.10 7.06 -10.04
CA TRP A 99 0.43 7.08 -8.62
C TRP A 99 0.51 5.66 -8.06
N ILE A 100 1.24 5.50 -6.95
CA ILE A 100 1.30 4.28 -6.15
C ILE A 100 1.05 4.60 -4.68
N ASP A 101 0.28 3.74 -4.03
CA ASP A 101 0.05 3.75 -2.57
C ASP A 101 0.44 2.37 -2.02
N ALA A 102 1.42 2.32 -1.11
CA ALA A 102 1.99 1.12 -0.53
C ALA A 102 1.17 0.65 0.68
N LYS A 103 1.08 -0.67 0.85
CA LYS A 103 0.40 -1.31 1.96
C LYS A 103 1.33 -2.33 2.58
N HIS A 104 1.83 -2.01 3.78
CA HIS A 104 2.68 -2.88 4.59
C HIS A 104 1.86 -3.96 5.32
N PHE A 105 0.99 -4.66 4.60
CA PHE A 105 0.15 -5.76 5.11
C PHE A 105 -0.43 -6.56 3.92
N TYR A 106 -1.06 -7.72 4.19
CA TYR A 106 -1.76 -8.50 3.16
C TYR A 106 -3.09 -7.88 2.73
N GLY A 107 -3.32 -7.74 1.42
CA GLY A 107 -4.54 -7.21 0.84
C GLY A 107 -5.75 -8.14 0.97
N ALA A 108 -6.33 -8.24 2.17
CA ALA A 108 -7.44 -9.14 2.45
C ALA A 108 -8.76 -8.69 1.80
N ASP A 109 -9.57 -9.65 1.35
CA ASP A 109 -10.93 -9.38 0.89
C ASP A 109 -11.89 -9.16 2.08
N VAL A 110 -11.67 -8.10 2.85
CA VAL A 110 -12.59 -7.65 3.92
C VAL A 110 -13.37 -6.39 3.53
N GLU A 111 -14.70 -6.44 3.59
CA GLU A 111 -15.60 -5.37 3.13
C GLU A 111 -15.28 -3.99 3.72
N PHE A 112 -14.93 -3.92 5.01
CA PHE A 112 -14.58 -2.66 5.67
C PHE A 112 -13.29 -2.06 5.13
N GLN A 113 -12.25 -2.88 4.92
CA GLN A 113 -10.99 -2.45 4.34
C GLN A 113 -11.19 -2.00 2.90
N ARG A 114 -11.94 -2.78 2.10
CA ARG A 114 -12.34 -2.41 0.71
C ARG A 114 -12.99 -1.04 0.65
N LYS A 115 -13.97 -0.77 1.52
CA LYS A 115 -14.66 0.54 1.55
C LYS A 115 -13.71 1.70 1.87
N LYS A 116 -12.82 1.52 2.85
CA LYS A 116 -11.83 2.55 3.22
C LYS A 116 -10.84 2.81 2.08
N MET A 117 -10.28 1.74 1.53
CA MET A 117 -9.35 1.78 0.41
C MET A 117 -9.98 2.44 -0.81
N LYS A 118 -11.18 1.99 -1.23
CA LYS A 118 -11.93 2.60 -2.33
C LYS A 118 -12.12 4.11 -2.14
N LYS A 119 -12.52 4.56 -0.95
CA LYS A 119 -12.68 6.01 -0.68
C LYS A 119 -11.37 6.78 -0.84
N GLN A 120 -10.24 6.20 -0.46
CA GLN A 120 -8.92 6.80 -0.63
C GLN A 120 -8.53 6.87 -2.10
N MET A 121 -8.55 5.73 -2.79
CA MET A 121 -8.13 5.62 -4.19
C MET A 121 -9.00 6.45 -5.13
N MET A 122 -10.31 6.55 -4.88
CA MET A 122 -11.18 7.39 -5.71
C MET A 122 -10.77 8.86 -5.70
N ARG A 123 -10.17 9.37 -4.62
CA ARG A 123 -9.63 10.75 -4.61
C ARG A 123 -8.38 10.86 -5.48
N TYR A 124 -7.58 9.81 -5.54
CA TYR A 124 -6.38 9.78 -6.38
C TYR A 124 -6.77 9.68 -7.86
N ILE A 125 -7.77 8.85 -8.15
CA ILE A 125 -8.32 8.72 -9.51
C ILE A 125 -8.92 10.03 -10.01
N ASP A 126 -9.68 10.72 -9.17
CA ASP A 126 -10.27 12.02 -9.52
C ASP A 126 -9.23 13.10 -9.81
N GLU A 127 -8.09 13.05 -9.11
CA GLU A 127 -7.02 14.06 -9.23
C GLU A 127 -6.00 13.73 -10.35
N TRP A 128 -5.58 12.47 -10.49
CA TRP A 128 -4.46 12.09 -11.37
C TRP A 128 -4.76 10.92 -12.32
N GLY A 129 -5.95 10.33 -12.27
CA GLY A 129 -6.30 9.16 -13.07
C GLY A 129 -5.85 7.82 -12.45
N SER A 130 -5.67 6.81 -13.29
CA SER A 130 -5.38 5.45 -12.83
C SER A 130 -4.08 5.35 -12.04
N GLY A 131 -4.01 4.38 -11.13
CA GLY A 131 -2.81 4.13 -10.33
C GLY A 131 -2.72 2.69 -9.86
N ALA A 132 -1.89 2.44 -8.86
CA ALA A 132 -1.70 1.10 -8.32
C ALA A 132 -1.58 1.09 -6.78
N ILE A 133 -1.92 -0.05 -6.19
CA ILE A 133 -1.61 -0.35 -4.80
C ILE A 133 -0.59 -1.48 -4.79
N VAL A 134 0.48 -1.32 -4.01
CA VAL A 134 1.50 -2.36 -3.84
C VAL A 134 1.41 -2.92 -2.43
N PHE A 135 1.12 -4.22 -2.30
CA PHE A 135 1.06 -4.92 -1.02
C PHE A 135 2.37 -5.67 -0.74
N ARG A 136 2.94 -5.50 0.47
CA ARG A 136 4.16 -6.23 0.87
C ARG A 136 3.96 -7.74 0.81
N HIS A 137 2.85 -8.25 1.36
CA HIS A 137 2.62 -9.69 1.52
C HIS A 137 1.68 -10.28 0.46
N SER A 138 1.49 -9.62 -0.68
CA SER A 138 0.47 -9.93 -1.69
C SER A 138 -0.96 -9.58 -1.25
N PHE A 139 -1.95 -10.00 -2.05
CA PHE A 139 -3.36 -9.64 -1.92
C PHE A 139 -4.28 -10.75 -2.41
N SER A 140 -5.53 -10.74 -1.95
CA SER A 140 -6.56 -11.69 -2.42
C SER A 140 -6.88 -11.47 -3.89
N GLU A 141 -6.99 -12.55 -4.66
CA GLU A 141 -7.42 -12.53 -6.07
C GLU A 141 -8.81 -11.89 -6.27
N ASN A 142 -9.64 -11.85 -5.21
CA ASN A 142 -10.95 -11.23 -5.23
C ASN A 142 -10.90 -9.70 -5.03
N LEU A 143 -9.73 -9.16 -4.66
CA LEU A 143 -9.54 -7.74 -4.45
C LEU A 143 -9.40 -7.03 -5.79
N PHE A 144 -10.47 -6.35 -6.19
CA PHE A 144 -10.51 -5.57 -7.42
C PHE A 144 -11.07 -4.18 -7.19
N LEU A 145 -10.44 -3.17 -7.82
CA LEU A 145 -10.91 -1.80 -7.81
C LEU A 145 -10.70 -1.16 -9.19
N PRO A 146 -11.77 -0.72 -9.87
CA PRO A 146 -11.64 -0.08 -11.19
C PRO A 146 -10.69 1.12 -11.17
N GLY A 147 -9.80 1.19 -12.17
CA GLY A 147 -8.79 2.24 -12.29
C GLY A 147 -7.60 2.08 -11.33
N VAL A 148 -7.52 0.96 -10.60
CA VAL A 148 -6.40 0.68 -9.69
C VAL A 148 -5.86 -0.72 -9.92
N LEU A 149 -4.60 -0.82 -10.28
CA LEU A 149 -3.89 -2.09 -10.40
C LEU A 149 -3.47 -2.58 -9.01
N MET A 150 -3.77 -3.82 -8.67
CA MET A 150 -3.26 -4.46 -7.46
C MET A 150 -1.93 -5.15 -7.80
N LEU A 151 -0.89 -4.84 -7.04
CA LEU A 151 0.46 -5.36 -7.22
C LEU A 151 0.97 -5.93 -5.89
N ASP A 152 1.94 -6.82 -5.98
CA ASP A 152 2.70 -7.28 -4.83
C ASP A 152 4.18 -6.86 -4.93
N ALA A 153 4.88 -6.96 -3.81
CA ALA A 153 6.27 -6.58 -3.69
C ALA A 153 7.27 -7.64 -4.20
N SER A 154 6.83 -8.66 -4.94
CA SER A 154 7.70 -9.73 -5.42
C SER A 154 8.95 -9.29 -6.22
N PRO A 155 8.97 -8.17 -6.99
CA PRO A 155 10.18 -7.75 -7.70
C PRO A 155 11.14 -6.91 -6.84
N LEU A 156 10.78 -6.58 -5.59
CA LEU A 156 11.57 -5.71 -4.72
C LEU A 156 12.54 -6.54 -3.85
N ASP A 157 13.74 -6.02 -3.62
CA ASP A 157 14.62 -6.53 -2.58
C ASP A 157 14.16 -5.99 -1.22
N LEU A 158 13.55 -6.85 -0.41
CA LEU A 158 13.04 -6.50 0.92
C LEU A 158 13.99 -6.91 2.05
N SER A 159 15.22 -7.36 1.75
CA SER A 159 16.18 -7.82 2.77
C SER A 159 16.46 -6.79 3.87
N GLY A 160 16.39 -5.50 3.55
CA GLY A 160 16.53 -4.40 4.51
C GLY A 160 15.39 -4.31 5.54
N LEU A 161 14.19 -4.85 5.25
CA LEU A 161 13.07 -4.94 6.19
C LEU A 161 13.22 -6.12 7.16
N ASP A 162 13.85 -7.21 6.71
CA ASP A 162 14.00 -8.44 7.49
C ASP A 162 15.24 -8.40 8.41
N ALA A 163 16.21 -7.54 8.13
CA ALA A 163 17.44 -7.38 8.93
C ALA A 163 17.24 -6.71 10.30
N GLN A 164 16.01 -6.27 10.64
CA GLN A 164 15.64 -5.77 11.97
C GLN A 164 14.73 -6.75 12.76
N SER A 165 14.67 -8.02 12.34
CA SER A 165 13.95 -9.10 13.05
C SER A 165 14.74 -9.69 14.21
#